data_AF-A0A1F4YJP2-F1
#
_entry.id   AF-A0A1F4YJP2-F1
#
_cell.length_a   1.000
_cell.length_b   1.000
_cell.length_c   1.000
_cell.angle_alpha   90.00
_cell.angle_beta   90.00
_cell.angle_gamma   90.00
#
_symmetry.space_group_name_H-M   'P 1'
#
loop_
_entity.id
_entity.type
_entity.pdbx_description
1 polymer ?
#
loop_
_entity_poly.entity_id
_entity_poly.type
_entity_poly.pdbx_seq_one_letter_code
_entity_poly.pdbx_strand_id
1 'polypeptide(L)'
;MELPDDLEQKMLLRAQLLRITTERTAHITQAINTIQEYLAAEWSRIESEFGLTLKEVEESIKCDVVASGASFKANGWECRYRKGSITWDSKGLEGYAKLAPEVLEFRKEGKASAAFYELKSDQPGL
;
A
#
# COMPACT_ATOMS: atom_id res chain seq x y z
N MET A 1 9.77 -11.04 -63.44
CA MET A 1 10.54 -11.76 -62.42
C MET A 1 9.51 -12.36 -61.49
N GLU A 2 9.01 -13.54 -61.82
CA GLU A 2 8.00 -14.22 -61.00
C GLU A 2 8.67 -14.68 -59.70
N LEU A 3 8.05 -14.38 -58.55
CA LEU A 3 8.51 -14.95 -57.30
C LEU A 3 8.38 -16.48 -57.40
N PRO A 4 9.38 -17.27 -56.98
CA PRO A 4 9.23 -18.72 -56.98
C PRO A 4 8.07 -19.09 -56.06
N ASP A 5 7.13 -19.90 -56.55
CA ASP A 5 5.87 -20.36 -55.92
C ASP A 5 6.01 -20.76 -54.42
N ASP A 6 7.19 -21.28 -54.04
CA ASP A 6 7.58 -21.60 -52.66
C ASP A 6 7.61 -20.38 -51.70
N LEU A 7 8.00 -19.20 -52.19
CA LEU A 7 8.04 -17.97 -51.39
C LEU A 7 6.63 -17.44 -51.10
N GLU A 8 5.73 -17.50 -52.07
CA GLU A 8 4.33 -17.11 -51.87
C GLU A 8 3.64 -18.02 -50.86
N GLN A 9 3.86 -19.34 -50.96
CA GLN A 9 3.33 -20.31 -49.99
C GLN A 9 3.85 -20.06 -48.57
N LYS A 10 5.14 -19.75 -48.40
CA LYS A 10 5.73 -19.39 -47.10
C LYS A 10 5.14 -18.11 -46.52
N MET A 11 4.92 -17.09 -47.35
CA MET A 11 4.30 -15.83 -46.91
C MET A 11 2.84 -16.04 -46.49
N LEU A 12 2.08 -16.84 -47.24
CA LEU A 12 0.71 -17.21 -46.90
C LEU A 12 0.65 -17.95 -45.56
N LEU A 13 1.51 -18.93 -45.34
CA LEU A 13 1.58 -19.66 -44.07
C LEU A 13 1.96 -18.74 -42.90
N ARG A 14 2.87 -17.79 -43.13
CA ARG A 14 3.25 -16.81 -42.10
C ARG A 14 2.07 -15.91 -41.71
N ALA A 15 1.28 -15.46 -42.70
CA ALA A 15 0.08 -14.67 -42.46
C ALA A 15 -0.99 -15.47 -41.69
N GLN A 16 -1.18 -16.74 -42.04
CA GLN A 16 -2.07 -17.65 -41.32
C GLN A 16 -1.62 -17.88 -39.88
N LEU A 17 -0.33 -18.13 -39.65
CA LEU A 17 0.24 -18.26 -38.30
C LEU A 17 0.03 -17.00 -37.48
N LEU A 18 0.28 -15.82 -38.06
CA LEU A 18 0.07 -14.55 -37.37
C LEU A 18 -1.39 -14.42 -36.94
N ARG A 19 -2.32 -14.67 -37.86
CA ARG A 19 -3.76 -14.65 -37.57
C ARG A 19 -4.14 -15.58 -36.42
N ILE A 20 -3.71 -16.84 -36.46
CA ILE A 20 -3.99 -17.83 -35.41
C ILE A 20 -3.39 -17.38 -34.08
N THR A 21 -2.16 -16.85 -34.07
CA THR A 21 -1.54 -16.37 -32.83
C THR A 21 -2.28 -15.17 -32.25
N THR A 22 -2.76 -14.26 -33.08
CA THR A 22 -3.56 -13.10 -32.66
C THR A 22 -4.91 -13.56 -32.10
N GLU A 23 -5.63 -14.43 -32.80
CA GLU A 23 -6.92 -14.98 -32.36
C GLU A 23 -6.77 -15.73 -31.03
N ARG A 24 -5.75 -16.60 -30.91
CA ARG A 24 -5.42 -17.30 -29.66
C ARG A 24 -5.17 -16.33 -28.51
N THR A 25 -4.39 -15.28 -28.76
CA THR A 25 -4.05 -14.29 -27.72
C THR A 25 -5.29 -13.52 -27.27
N ALA A 26 -6.15 -13.12 -28.21
CA ALA A 26 -7.41 -12.46 -27.89
C ALA A 26 -8.33 -13.36 -27.04
N HIS A 27 -8.45 -14.64 -27.38
CA HIS A 27 -9.22 -15.61 -26.59
C HIS A 27 -8.68 -15.82 -25.18
N ILE A 28 -7.35 -15.94 -25.02
CA ILE A 28 -6.71 -16.07 -23.71
C ILE A 28 -6.96 -14.82 -22.88
N THR A 29 -6.75 -13.64 -23.44
CA THR A 29 -7.00 -12.36 -22.75
C THR A 29 -8.45 -12.25 -22.31
N GLN A 30 -9.40 -12.60 -23.19
CA GLN A 30 -10.82 -12.58 -22.85
C GLN A 30 -11.13 -13.55 -21.69
N ALA A 31 -10.63 -14.78 -21.74
CA ALA A 31 -10.85 -15.75 -20.67
C ALA A 31 -10.27 -15.29 -19.33
N ILE A 32 -9.06 -14.71 -19.34
CA ILE A 32 -8.44 -14.14 -18.14
C ILE A 32 -9.31 -13.02 -17.57
N ASN A 33 -9.76 -12.08 -18.40
CA ASN A 33 -10.58 -10.96 -17.94
C ASN A 33 -11.90 -11.44 -17.32
N THR A 34 -12.58 -12.40 -17.94
CA THR A 34 -13.82 -12.97 -17.39
C THR A 34 -13.59 -13.64 -16.03
N ILE A 35 -12.49 -14.38 -15.87
CA ILE A 35 -12.15 -14.99 -14.58
C ILE A 35 -11.83 -13.91 -13.54
N GLN A 36 -11.09 -12.87 -13.92
CA GLN A 36 -10.77 -11.75 -13.03
C GLN A 36 -12.03 -11.01 -12.56
N GLU A 37 -12.97 -10.72 -13.47
CA GLU A 37 -14.24 -10.08 -13.15
C GLU A 37 -15.08 -10.93 -12.19
N TYR A 38 -15.17 -12.24 -12.44
CA TYR A 38 -15.86 -13.17 -11.55
C TYR A 38 -15.23 -13.20 -10.15
N LEU A 39 -13.91 -13.34 -10.06
CA LEU A 39 -13.21 -13.36 -8.78
C LEU A 39 -13.34 -12.03 -8.05
N ALA A 40 -13.22 -10.89 -8.75
CA ALA A 40 -13.37 -9.58 -8.14
C ALA A 40 -14.77 -9.38 -7.54
N ALA A 41 -15.81 -9.84 -8.23
CA ALA A 41 -17.17 -9.79 -7.71
C ALA A 41 -17.36 -10.67 -6.46
N GLU A 42 -16.82 -11.90 -6.48
CA GLU A 42 -16.89 -12.82 -5.34
C GLU A 42 -16.15 -12.27 -4.11
N TRP A 43 -14.92 -11.77 -4.30
CA TRP A 43 -14.14 -11.19 -3.21
C TRP A 43 -14.75 -9.91 -2.67
N SER A 44 -15.26 -9.02 -3.52
CA SER A 44 -15.93 -7.79 -3.09
C SER A 44 -17.16 -8.09 -2.22
N ARG A 45 -17.89 -9.16 -2.53
CA ARG A 45 -19.01 -9.63 -1.71
C ARG A 45 -18.55 -10.10 -0.33
N ILE A 46 -17.51 -10.93 -0.26
CA ILE A 46 -16.94 -11.41 1.00
C ILE A 46 -16.42 -10.24 1.84
N GLU A 47 -15.66 -9.32 1.23
CA GLU A 47 -15.17 -8.11 1.91
C GLU A 47 -16.30 -7.24 2.44
N SER A 48 -17.41 -7.13 1.71
CA SER A 48 -18.57 -6.37 2.17
C SER A 48 -19.29 -7.06 3.34
N GLU A 49 -19.36 -8.39 3.34
CA GLU A 49 -20.00 -9.17 4.40
C GLU A 49 -19.21 -9.10 5.72
N PHE A 50 -17.88 -9.17 5.66
CA PHE A 50 -17.04 -9.25 6.86
C PHE A 50 -16.30 -7.95 7.20
N GLY A 51 -16.21 -6.99 6.28
CA GLY A 51 -15.33 -5.82 6.42
C GLY A 51 -15.76 -4.86 7.53
N LEU A 52 -17.07 -4.68 7.74
CA LEU A 52 -17.58 -3.85 8.84
C LEU A 52 -17.34 -4.55 10.18
N THR A 53 -17.71 -5.82 10.29
CA THR A 53 -17.51 -6.61 11.51
C THR A 53 -16.03 -6.75 11.88
N LEU A 54 -15.14 -6.90 10.90
CA LEU A 54 -13.71 -6.98 11.15
C LEU A 54 -13.15 -5.67 11.72
N LYS A 55 -13.58 -4.53 11.18
CA LYS A 55 -13.19 -3.21 11.70
C LYS A 55 -13.68 -2.97 13.11
N GLU A 56 -14.95 -3.31 13.39
CA GLU A 56 -15.54 -3.19 14.73
C GLU A 56 -14.79 -4.06 15.75
N VAL A 57 -14.47 -5.30 15.39
CA VAL A 57 -13.69 -6.22 16.22
C VAL A 57 -12.26 -5.69 16.41
N GLU A 58 -11.62 -5.17 15.36
CA GLU A 58 -10.27 -4.60 15.46
C GLU A 58 -10.25 -3.37 16.38
N GLU A 59 -11.23 -2.48 16.27
CA GLU A 59 -11.36 -1.32 17.15
C GLU A 59 -11.63 -1.75 18.60
N SER A 60 -12.49 -2.73 18.83
CA SER A 60 -12.74 -3.30 20.16
C SER A 60 -11.44 -3.84 20.77
N ILE A 61 -10.66 -4.62 20.01
CA ILE A 61 -9.38 -5.17 20.48
C ILE A 61 -8.40 -4.03 20.85
N LYS A 62 -8.33 -2.97 20.04
CA LYS A 62 -7.49 -1.80 20.35
C LYS A 62 -7.92 -1.10 21.63
N CYS A 63 -9.23 -0.91 21.82
CA CYS A 63 -9.78 -0.33 23.04
C CYS A 63 -9.43 -1.16 24.28
N ASP A 64 -9.58 -2.49 24.21
CA ASP A 64 -9.24 -3.40 25.30
C ASP A 64 -7.74 -3.39 25.61
N VAL A 65 -6.88 -3.35 24.59
CA VAL A 65 -5.42 -3.27 24.74
C VAL A 65 -5.01 -1.94 25.40
N VAL A 66 -5.63 -0.82 25.02
CA VAL A 66 -5.40 0.48 25.65
C VAL A 66 -5.89 0.48 27.10
N ALA A 67 -7.06 -0.09 27.38
CA ALA A 67 -7.61 -0.18 28.73
C ALA A 67 -6.77 -1.07 29.66
N SER A 68 -6.22 -2.16 29.14
CA SER A 68 -5.32 -3.05 29.90
C SER A 68 -3.93 -2.45 30.14
N GLY A 69 -3.50 -1.51 29.28
CA GLY A 69 -2.15 -0.93 29.33
C GLY A 69 -1.03 -1.93 29.03
N ALA A 70 -1.36 -3.11 28.47
CA ALA A 70 -0.43 -4.19 28.18
C ALA A 70 -0.55 -4.66 26.73
N SER A 71 0.55 -5.14 26.15
CA SER A 71 0.52 -5.74 24.80
C SER A 71 0.01 -7.18 24.86
N PHE A 72 -0.73 -7.61 23.85
CA PHE A 72 -1.30 -8.95 23.78
C PHE A 72 -0.85 -9.70 22.51
N LYS A 73 -0.69 -11.02 22.64
CA LYS A 73 -0.33 -11.92 21.54
C LYS A 73 -1.29 -13.10 21.50
N ALA A 74 -1.81 -13.41 20.32
CA ALA A 74 -2.60 -14.61 20.09
C ALA A 74 -2.54 -15.02 18.61
N ASN A 75 -2.54 -16.32 18.34
CA ASN A 75 -2.67 -16.90 17.00
C ASN A 75 -1.75 -16.29 15.92
N GLY A 76 -0.51 -15.96 16.28
CA GLY A 76 0.46 -15.36 15.35
C GLY A 76 0.37 -13.84 15.19
N TRP A 77 -0.57 -13.19 15.88
CA TRP A 77 -0.76 -11.74 15.89
C TRP A 77 -0.30 -11.12 17.20
N GLU A 78 0.18 -9.86 17.12
CA GLU A 78 0.55 -9.04 18.28
C GLU A 78 -0.14 -7.68 18.18
N CYS A 79 -0.90 -7.30 19.22
CA CYS A 79 -1.36 -5.94 19.41
C CYS A 79 -0.50 -5.27 20.47
N ARG A 80 0.30 -4.28 20.07
CA ARG A 80 1.29 -3.63 20.93
C ARG A 80 0.73 -2.35 21.54
N TYR A 81 0.60 -2.33 22.85
CA TYR A 81 0.35 -1.11 23.60
C TYR A 81 1.58 -0.20 23.57
N ARG A 82 1.39 1.08 23.25
CA ARG A 82 2.40 2.12 23.40
C ARG A 82 1.83 3.20 24.30
N LYS A 83 2.52 3.50 25.39
CA LYS A 83 2.18 4.65 26.23
C LYS A 83 2.28 5.91 25.37
N GLY A 84 1.23 6.73 25.38
CA GLY A 84 1.20 7.99 24.65
C GLY A 84 2.41 8.86 24.99
N SER A 85 2.96 9.54 23.98
CA SER A 85 4.06 10.49 24.19
C SER A 85 3.54 11.67 25.00
N ILE A 86 4.27 12.03 26.06
CA ILE A 86 4.05 13.30 26.74
C ILE A 86 4.75 14.38 25.93
N THR A 87 3.96 15.20 25.25
CA THR A 87 4.45 16.38 24.52
C THR A 87 4.20 17.60 25.39
N TRP A 88 5.24 18.41 25.60
CA TRP A 88 5.12 19.68 26.29
C TRP A 88 4.91 20.81 25.28
N ASP A 89 4.07 21.79 25.62
CA ASP A 89 3.97 23.02 24.83
C ASP A 89 5.21 23.89 25.08
N SER A 90 6.14 23.87 24.13
CA SER A 90 7.37 24.64 24.20
C SER A 90 7.12 26.15 24.34
N LYS A 91 6.06 26.70 23.71
CA LYS A 91 5.77 28.14 23.81
C LYS A 91 5.28 28.51 25.21
N GLY A 92 4.39 27.68 25.76
CA GLY A 92 3.94 27.81 27.16
C GLY A 92 5.11 27.73 28.14
N LEU A 93 6.01 26.76 27.94
CA LEU A 93 7.21 26.61 28.77
C LEU A 93 8.19 27.79 28.64
N GLU A 94 8.41 28.32 27.43
CA GLU A 94 9.22 29.53 27.22
C GLU A 94 8.58 30.78 27.85
N GLY A 95 7.25 30.87 27.85
CA GLY A 95 6.51 31.90 28.58
C GLY A 95 6.70 31.78 30.09
N TYR A 96 6.61 30.56 30.64
CA TYR A 96 6.82 30.28 32.06
C TYR A 96 8.26 30.56 32.51
N ALA A 97 9.24 30.28 31.65
CA ALA A 97 10.65 30.55 31.91
C ALA A 97 10.96 32.03 32.17
N LYS A 98 10.08 32.97 31.76
CA LYS A 98 10.21 34.40 32.10
C LYS A 98 9.97 34.69 33.58
N LEU A 99 9.14 33.87 34.25
CA LEU A 99 8.80 34.02 35.67
C LEU A 99 9.68 33.11 36.55
N ALA A 100 10.11 31.96 36.03
CA ALA A 100 10.99 31.01 36.72
C ALA A 100 12.14 30.58 35.79
N PRO A 101 13.25 31.35 35.74
CA PRO A 101 14.37 31.09 34.82
C PRO A 101 15.10 29.78 35.08
N GLU A 102 15.03 29.26 36.31
CA GLU A 102 15.58 27.96 36.74
C GLU A 102 15.14 26.79 35.86
N VAL A 103 13.97 26.89 35.22
CA VAL A 103 13.48 25.85 34.31
C VAL A 103 14.36 25.69 33.05
N LEU A 104 15.09 26.74 32.67
CA LEU A 104 15.97 26.73 31.50
C LEU A 104 17.18 25.81 31.68
N GLU A 105 17.60 25.52 32.92
CA GLU A 105 18.70 24.60 33.20
C GLU A 105 18.39 23.15 32.77
N PHE A 106 17.10 22.81 32.64
CA PHE A 106 16.65 21.49 32.20
C PHE A 106 16.41 21.40 30.68
N ARG A 107 16.54 22.52 29.94
CA ARG A 107 16.38 22.55 28.48
C ARG A 107 17.58 21.86 27.82
N LYS A 108 17.32 20.77 27.09
CA LYS A 108 18.32 20.09 26.25
C LYS A 108 18.01 20.35 24.78
N GLU A 109 18.91 21.05 24.09
CA GLU A 109 18.82 21.30 22.65
C GLU A 109 19.69 20.30 21.88
N GLY A 110 19.09 19.59 20.93
CA GLY A 110 19.77 18.60 20.09
C GLY A 110 20.55 19.25 18.94
N LYS A 111 21.53 18.53 18.39
CA LYS A 111 22.28 18.98 17.21
C LYS A 111 21.36 19.05 15.99
N ALA A 112 21.45 20.14 15.23
CA ALA A 112 20.75 20.26 13.95
C ALA A 112 21.18 19.14 12.99
N SER A 113 20.22 18.49 12.35
CA SER A 113 20.46 17.45 11.34
C SER A 113 19.63 17.73 10.09
N ALA A 114 20.23 17.55 8.92
CA ALA A 114 19.54 17.57 7.63
C ALA A 114 19.64 16.18 6.98
N ALA A 115 18.58 15.77 6.28
CA ALA A 115 18.53 14.52 5.51
C ALA A 115 18.05 14.81 4.10
N PHE A 116 18.63 14.11 3.12
CA PHE A 116 18.17 14.14 1.74
C PHE A 116 17.03 13.13 1.54
N TYR A 117 16.00 13.53 0.81
CA TYR A 117 14.95 12.64 0.33
C TYR A 117 14.98 12.63 -1.20
N GLU A 118 14.83 11.45 -1.78
CA GLU A 118 14.63 11.29 -3.22
C GLU A 118 13.26 11.85 -3.59
N LEU A 119 13.26 12.95 -4.35
CA LEU A 119 12.05 13.43 -4.99
C LEU A 119 11.72 12.44 -6.10
N LYS A 120 10.66 11.64 -5.93
CA LYS A 120 10.03 10.98 -7.07
C LYS A 120 9.59 12.07 -8.02
N SER A 121 10.38 12.29 -9.08
CA SER A 121 9.92 13.09 -10.20
C SER A 121 8.72 12.36 -10.79
N ASP A 122 7.57 13.00 -10.71
CA ASP A 122 6.40 12.65 -11.49
C ASP A 122 6.75 12.95 -12.96
N GLN A 123 7.45 12.01 -13.59
CA GLN A 123 7.56 11.98 -15.04
C GLN A 123 6.34 11.18 -15.54
N PRO A 124 5.35 11.83 -16.18
CA PRO A 124 4.35 11.07 -16.92
C PRO A 124 5.09 10.29 -18.01
N GLY A 125 4.91 8.98 -17.99
CA GLY A 125 5.56 8.07 -18.92
C GLY A 125 5.13 8.33 -20.36
N LEU A 126 6.12 8.18 -21.26
CA LEU A 126 6.08 7.93 -22.70
C LEU A 126 5.13 8.79 -23.57
#